data_AF-A0A4U3A1N4-F1
#
_entry.id   AF-A0A4U3A1N4-F1
#
_cell.length_a   1.000
_cell.length_b   1.000
_cell.length_c   1.000
_cell.angle_alpha   90.00
_cell.angle_beta   90.00
_cell.angle_gamma   90.00
#
_symmetry.space_group_name_H-M   'P 1'
#
loop_
_entity.id
_entity.type
_entity.pdbx_description
1 polymer ?
#
loop_
_entity_poly.entity_id
_entity_poly.type
_entity_poly.pdbx_seq_one_letter_code
_entity_poly.pdbx_strand_id
1 'polypeptide(L)'
;MKVMNIIHDSVVDGEGLRTVVFFAGCPHRCFGCHNPKSWNVCNGTEMTVEEIVKEIESNSLTDVTFSGGDPFFQAAEVKKVAKAVKDLKK
;
A
#
# COMPACT_ATOMS: atom_id res chain seq x y z
N MET A 1 10.95 -1.41 -1.06
CA MET A 1 10.12 -0.27 -0.61
C MET A 1 9.59 -0.54 0.80
N LYS A 2 9.27 0.49 1.58
CA LYS A 2 8.88 0.36 2.98
C LYS A 2 7.36 0.32 3.14
N VAL A 3 6.84 -0.76 3.69
CA VAL A 3 5.41 -1.06 3.86
C VAL A 3 5.08 -1.13 5.35
N MET A 4 4.09 -0.36 5.79
CA MET A 4 3.62 -0.31 7.18
C MET A 4 2.72 -1.50 7.52
N ASN A 5 1.81 -1.86 6.62
CA ASN A 5 0.90 -2.98 6.80
C ASN A 5 0.25 -3.38 5.46
N ILE A 6 -0.29 -4.60 5.40
CA ILE A 6 -1.15 -5.06 4.31
C ILE A 6 -2.42 -5.67 4.94
N ILE A 7 -3.59 -5.23 4.49
CA ILE A 7 -4.90 -5.76 4.91
C ILE A 7 -5.56 -6.38 3.68
N HIS A 8 -6.02 -7.62 3.76
CA HIS A 8 -6.46 -8.38 2.57
C HIS A 8 -7.98 -8.36 2.32
N ASP A 9 -8.76 -7.73 3.20
CA ASP A 9 -10.24 -7.80 3.21
C ASP A 9 -10.91 -6.49 3.70
N SER A 10 -10.33 -5.33 3.37
CA SER A 10 -10.92 -4.05 3.79
C SER A 10 -12.20 -3.73 3.01
N VAL A 11 -13.22 -3.29 3.75
CA VAL A 11 -14.49 -2.75 3.22
C VAL A 11 -14.61 -1.23 3.40
N VAL A 12 -13.56 -0.56 3.90
CA VAL A 12 -13.58 0.86 4.25
C VAL A 12 -12.51 1.69 3.51
N ASP A 13 -11.64 1.04 2.73
CA ASP A 13 -10.51 1.67 2.02
C ASP A 13 -10.69 1.71 0.50
N GLY A 14 -11.94 1.67 0.01
CA GLY A 14 -12.27 1.73 -1.40
C GLY A 14 -13.62 1.10 -1.73
N GLU A 15 -13.97 1.09 -3.01
CA GLU A 15 -15.18 0.42 -3.49
C GLU A 15 -15.00 -1.10 -3.49
N GLY A 16 -16.00 -1.81 -2.96
CA GLY A 16 -15.96 -3.26 -2.85
C GLY A 16 -14.98 -3.74 -1.77
N LEU A 17 -14.45 -4.94 -1.96
CA LEU A 17 -13.49 -5.56 -1.05
C LEU A 17 -12.06 -5.30 -1.56
N ARG A 18 -11.20 -4.72 -0.72
CA ARG A 18 -9.86 -4.27 -1.10
C ARG A 18 -8.77 -5.02 -0.33
N THR A 19 -7.73 -5.45 -1.05
CA THR A 19 -6.41 -5.60 -0.44
C THR A 19 -5.73 -4.22 -0.43
N VAL A 20 -5.43 -3.72 0.76
CA VAL A 20 -4.87 -2.39 0.99
C VAL A 20 -3.42 -2.52 1.41
N VAL A 21 -2.52 -1.90 0.64
CA VAL A 21 -1.10 -1.80 0.99
C VAL A 21 -0.85 -0.41 1.56
N PHE A 22 -0.44 -0.34 2.82
CA PHE A 22 -0.10 0.91 3.50
C PHE A 22 1.40 1.15 3.44
N PHE A 23 1.88 2.16 2.71
CA PHE A 23 3.31 2.45 2.60
C PHE A 23 3.83 3.31 3.77
N ALA A 24 5.14 3.41 3.92
CA ALA A 24 5.78 4.36 4.82
C ALA A 24 6.19 5.64 4.07
N GLY A 25 6.37 6.73 4.81
CA GLY A 25 6.70 8.05 4.30
C GLY A 25 5.46 8.90 4.07
N CYS A 26 5.42 10.09 4.69
CA CYS A 26 4.46 11.13 4.38
C CYS A 26 5.00 12.49 4.86
N PRO A 27 5.13 13.49 3.99
CA PRO A 27 5.72 14.78 4.36
C PRO A 27 4.71 15.73 5.04
N HIS A 28 3.41 15.45 4.93
CA HIS A 28 2.36 16.41 5.30
C HIS A 28 2.24 16.67 6.81
N ARG A 29 2.53 15.66 7.65
CA ARG A 29 2.44 15.76 9.12
C ARG A 29 1.15 16.41 9.64
N CYS A 30 0.02 16.00 9.07
CA CYS A 30 -1.29 16.60 9.37
C CYS A 30 -1.62 16.55 10.87
N PHE A 31 -2.26 17.61 11.39
CA PHE A 31 -2.84 17.61 12.72
C PHE A 31 -3.90 16.51 12.83
N GLY A 32 -3.86 15.71 13.91
CA GLY A 32 -4.80 14.59 14.11
C GLY A 32 -4.59 13.40 13.17
N CYS A 33 -3.42 13.26 12.52
CA CYS A 33 -3.14 12.09 11.69
C CYS A 33 -3.35 10.78 12.48
N HIS A 34 -4.16 9.86 11.93
CA HIS A 34 -4.42 8.57 12.57
C HIS A 34 -3.18 7.67 12.61
N ASN A 35 -2.22 7.89 11.70
CA ASN A 35 -1.04 7.05 11.52
C ASN A 35 0.26 7.88 11.54
N PRO A 36 0.61 8.58 12.64
CA PRO A 36 1.77 9.46 12.67
C PRO A 36 3.10 8.70 12.53
N LYS A 37 3.13 7.41 12.89
CA LYS A 37 4.29 6.55 12.66
C LYS A 37 4.61 6.37 11.16
N SER A 38 3.62 6.50 10.27
CA SER A 38 3.84 6.38 8.83
C SER A 38 4.63 7.55 8.23
N TRP A 39 4.81 8.67 8.95
CA TRP A 39 5.58 9.81 8.44
C TRP A 39 7.05 9.47 8.19
N ASN A 40 7.63 8.61 9.02
CA ASN A 40 9.02 8.18 8.85
C ASN A 40 9.10 7.09 7.78
N VAL A 41 9.76 7.39 6.67
CA VAL A 41 9.95 6.45 5.55
C VAL A 41 10.74 5.20 5.94
N CYS A 42 11.55 5.25 7.01
CA CYS A 42 12.32 4.11 7.47
C CYS A 42 11.50 3.08 8.29
N ASN A 43 10.27 3.42 8.68
CA ASN A 43 9.39 2.51 9.42
C ASN A 43 8.78 1.43 8.53
N GLY A 44 8.25 0.39 9.17
CA GLY A 44 7.63 -0.75 8.48
C GLY A 44 8.64 -1.78 7.98
N THR A 45 8.16 -2.69 7.16
CA THR A 45 8.93 -3.81 6.59
C THR A 45 9.45 -3.41 5.21
N GLU A 46 10.69 -3.77 4.92
CA GLU A 46 11.20 -3.66 3.56
C GLU A 46 10.69 -4.82 2.73
N MET A 47 10.03 -4.50 1.61
CA MET A 47 9.46 -5.49 0.70
C MET A 47 9.85 -5.18 -0.76
N THR A 48 10.00 -6.21 -1.57
CA THR A 48 10.19 -6.10 -3.02
C THR A 48 8.85 -5.90 -3.73
N VAL A 49 8.90 -5.59 -5.03
CA VAL A 49 7.68 -5.50 -5.87
C VAL A 49 6.98 -6.85 -5.91
N GLU A 50 7.75 -7.93 -6.07
CA GLU A 50 7.27 -9.30 -6.21
C GLU A 50 6.58 -9.79 -4.93
N GLU A 51 7.13 -9.46 -3.76
CA GLU A 51 6.53 -9.79 -2.46
C GLU A 51 5.18 -9.10 -2.28
N ILE A 52 5.07 -7.82 -2.62
CA ILE A 52 3.81 -7.07 -2.51
C ILE A 52 2.77 -7.60 -3.49
N VAL A 53 3.16 -7.89 -4.73
CA VAL A 53 2.24 -8.47 -5.73
C VAL A 53 1.75 -9.85 -5.27
N LYS A 54 2.63 -10.69 -4.72
CA LYS A 54 2.24 -11.99 -4.17
C LYS A 54 1.25 -11.86 -3.01
N GLU A 55 1.43 -10.89 -2.12
CA GLU A 55 0.46 -10.60 -1.04
C GLU A 55 -0.89 -10.16 -1.59
N ILE A 56 -0.90 -9.33 -2.64
CA ILE A 56 -2.12 -8.91 -3.34
C ILE A 56 -2.84 -10.09 -4.01
N GLU A 57 -2.09 -11.01 -4.59
CA GLU A 57 -2.63 -12.20 -5.28
C GLU A 57 -3.13 -13.27 -4.30
N SER A 58 -2.66 -13.25 -3.04
CA SER A 58 -3.09 -14.22 -2.02
C SER A 58 -4.60 -14.21 -1.76
N ASN A 59 -5.28 -13.10 -2.07
CA ASN A 59 -6.72 -13.00 -2.09
C ASN A 59 -7.22 -12.59 -3.47
N SER A 60 -7.71 -13.55 -4.28
CA SER A 60 -8.21 -13.28 -5.63
C SER A 60 -9.58 -12.58 -5.68
N LEU A 61 -10.27 -12.47 -4.54
CA LEU A 61 -11.61 -11.86 -4.46
C LEU A 61 -11.57 -10.34 -4.31
N THR A 62 -10.38 -9.76 -4.15
CA THR A 62 -10.20 -8.33 -3.88
C THR A 62 -9.50 -7.60 -5.00
N ASP A 63 -9.95 -6.36 -5.18
CA ASP A 63 -9.22 -5.32 -5.90
C ASP A 63 -8.17 -4.67 -4.98
N VAL A 64 -7.41 -3.68 -5.48
CA VAL A 64 -6.22 -3.17 -4.77
C VAL A 64 -6.28 -1.69 -4.43
N THR A 65 -6.06 -1.33 -3.17
CA THR A 65 -5.85 0.07 -2.76
C THR A 65 -4.39 0.30 -2.34
N PHE A 66 -3.77 1.33 -2.89
CA PHE A 66 -2.48 1.84 -2.39
C PHE A 66 -2.75 3.02 -1.45
N SER A 67 -2.35 2.89 -0.19
CA SER A 67 -2.59 3.85 0.88
C SER A 67 -1.32 4.05 1.72
N GLY A 68 -1.39 4.85 2.77
CA GLY A 68 -0.41 5.00 3.85
C GLY A 68 0.99 5.49 3.47
N GLY A 69 1.68 6.28 4.31
CA GLY A 69 1.15 7.56 4.72
C GLY A 69 0.82 8.40 3.49
N ASP A 70 1.77 8.53 2.56
CA ASP A 70 1.54 8.98 1.20
C ASP A 70 2.19 7.99 0.21
N PRO A 71 1.41 7.20 -0.57
CA PRO A 71 1.95 6.30 -1.58
C PRO A 71 2.86 6.98 -2.60
N PHE A 72 2.62 8.27 -2.88
CA PHE A 72 3.44 9.04 -3.82
C PHE A 72 4.83 9.37 -3.26
N PHE A 73 5.04 9.25 -1.95
CA PHE A 73 6.37 9.39 -1.36
C PHE A 73 7.36 8.31 -1.84
N GLN A 74 6.84 7.15 -2.26
CA GLN A 74 7.60 6.05 -2.86
C GLN A 74 7.16 5.79 -4.32
N ALA A 75 6.67 6.80 -5.04
CA ALA A 75 5.99 6.68 -6.34
C ALA A 75 6.73 5.84 -7.39
N ALA A 76 8.07 5.97 -7.49
CA ALA A 76 8.85 5.24 -8.49
C ALA A 76 8.74 3.72 -8.35
N GLU A 77 8.72 3.23 -7.10
CA GLU A 77 8.60 1.81 -6.79
C GLU A 77 7.12 1.38 -6.78
N VAL A 78 6.23 2.19 -6.20
CA VAL A 78 4.77 1.91 -6.19
C VAL A 78 4.22 1.80 -7.61
N LYS A 79 4.72 2.61 -8.56
CA LYS A 79 4.37 2.49 -9.99
C LYS A 79 4.64 1.10 -10.56
N LYS A 80 5.71 0.42 -10.12
CA LYS A 80 6.04 -0.93 -10.60
C LYS A 80 5.00 -1.94 -10.09
N VAL A 81 4.60 -1.84 -8.82
CA VAL A 81 3.52 -2.65 -8.24
C VAL A 81 2.20 -2.38 -8.98
N ALA A 82 1.84 -1.11 -9.16
CA ALA A 82 0.61 -0.72 -9.86
C ALA A 82 0.55 -1.29 -11.30
N LYS A 83 1.68 -1.28 -12.01
CA LYS A 83 1.77 -1.87 -13.34
C LYS A 83 1.57 -3.39 -13.30
N ALA A 84 2.28 -4.09 -12.40
CA ALA A 84 2.16 -5.53 -12.25
C ALA A 84 0.72 -5.97 -11.92
N VAL A 85 0.07 -5.28 -10.97
CA VAL A 85 -1.34 -5.53 -10.60
C VAL A 85 -2.28 -5.32 -11.79
N LYS A 86 -2.08 -4.24 -12.55
CA LYS A 86 -2.88 -3.96 -13.75
C LYS A 86 -2.74 -5.06 -14.80
N ASP A 87 -1.54 -5.60 -14.98
CA ASP A 87 -1.27 -6.68 -15.93
C ASP A 87 -1.97 -8.00 -15.49
N LEU A 88 -2.24 -8.17 -14.18
CA LEU A 88 -3.05 -9.25 -13.62
C LEU A 88 -4.57 -9.05 -13.76
N LYS A 89 -5.02 -7.93 -14.34
CA LYS A 89 -6.43 -7.52 -14.45
C LYS A 89 -7.13 -7.32 -13.10
N LYS A 90 -6.39 -6.85 -12.10
CA LYS A 90 -6.89 -6.30 -10.84
C LYS A 90 -6.82 -4.78 -10.83
#